data_AF-A0A4D9E1W0-F1
#
_entry.id   AF-A0A4D9E1W0-F1
#
_cell.length_a   1.000
_cell.length_b   1.000
_cell.length_c   1.000
_cell.angle_alpha   90.00
_cell.angle_beta   90.00
_cell.angle_gamma   90.00
#
_symmetry.space_group_name_H-M   'P 1'
#
loop_
_entity.id
_entity.type
_entity.pdbx_description
1 polymer ?
#
loop_
_entity_poly.entity_id
_entity_poly.type
_entity_poly.pdbx_seq_one_letter_code
_entity_poly.pdbx_strand_id
1 'polypeptide(L)'
;MNTNDPGVRRAARFGVYRYNNSSNDIFLFKESHITKAMVQVVRGLKYMLNVEIGRTVCDKRGHSNLDSCDFQKKKKLQQVE
;
A
#
# COMPACT_ATOMS: atom_id res chain seq x y z
N MET A 1 -10.74 14.71 5.68
CA MET A 1 -10.88 14.45 4.23
C MET A 1 -11.53 13.08 4.05
N ASN A 2 -12.40 12.89 3.06
CA ASN A 2 -12.94 11.56 2.76
C ASN A 2 -11.78 10.64 2.30
N THR A 3 -11.71 9.42 2.84
CA THR A 3 -10.66 8.44 2.50
C THR A 3 -10.79 7.90 1.07
N ASN A 4 -11.98 8.00 0.48
CA ASN A 4 -12.26 7.64 -0.91
C ASN A 4 -11.95 8.75 -1.91
N ASP A 5 -11.51 9.93 -1.43
CA ASP A 5 -11.10 11.02 -2.32
C ASP A 5 -10.00 10.54 -3.30
N PRO A 6 -10.12 10.83 -4.61
CA PRO A 6 -9.15 10.38 -5.60
C PRO A 6 -7.72 10.85 -5.32
N GLY A 7 -7.55 12.05 -4.76
CA GLY A 7 -6.25 12.57 -4.34
C GLY A 7 -5.67 11.79 -3.17
N VAL A 8 -6.49 11.47 -2.17
CA VAL A 8 -6.12 10.61 -1.04
C VAL A 8 -5.69 9.21 -1.50
N ARG A 9 -6.48 8.58 -2.39
CA ARG A 9 -6.15 7.25 -2.94
C ARG A 9 -4.84 7.26 -3.73
N ARG A 10 -4.62 8.29 -4.55
CA ARG A 10 -3.34 8.46 -5.28
C ARG A 10 -2.16 8.68 -4.33
N ALA A 11 -2.34 9.48 -3.29
CA ALA A 11 -1.29 9.72 -2.29
C ALA A 11 -0.93 8.44 -1.50
N ALA A 12 -1.94 7.63 -1.13
CA ALA A 12 -1.71 6.32 -0.51
C ALA A 12 -0.92 5.38 -1.44
N ARG A 13 -1.36 5.27 -2.70
CA ARG A 13 -0.67 4.45 -3.71
C ARG A 13 0.76 4.89 -3.95
N PHE A 14 1.01 6.21 -4.00
CA PHE A 14 2.37 6.76 -4.09
C PHE A 14 3.23 6.34 -2.89
N GLY A 15 2.69 6.43 -1.67
CA GLY A 15 3.37 5.97 -0.45
C GLY A 15 3.75 4.49 -0.51
N VAL A 16 2.83 3.64 -0.99
CA VAL A 16 3.09 2.19 -1.18
C VAL A 16 4.19 1.94 -2.20
N TYR A 17 4.21 2.63 -3.34
CA TYR A 17 5.31 2.49 -4.30
C TYR A 17 6.66 2.88 -3.70
N ARG A 18 6.71 3.97 -2.91
CA ARG A 18 7.92 4.37 -2.19
C ARG A 18 8.36 3.31 -1.18
N TYR A 19 7.41 2.74 -0.43
CA TYR A 19 7.68 1.64 0.49
C TYR A 19 8.25 0.42 -0.23
N ASN A 20 7.61 -0.01 -1.32
CA ASN A 20 8.08 -1.14 -2.12
C ASN A 20 9.49 -0.91 -2.66
N ASN A 21 9.82 0.29 -3.14
CA ASN A 21 11.15 0.60 -3.64
C ASN A 21 12.22 0.53 -2.54
N SER A 22 11.91 0.98 -1.34
CA SER A 22 12.83 0.97 -0.20
C SER A 22 12.88 -0.37 0.56
N SER A 23 11.88 -1.24 0.38
CA SER A 23 11.82 -2.55 1.02
C SER A 23 12.66 -3.59 0.27
N ASN A 24 13.33 -4.46 1.04
CA ASN A 24 14.07 -5.62 0.54
C ASN A 24 13.19 -6.88 0.40
N ASP A 25 11.88 -6.74 0.60
CA ASP A 25 10.95 -7.84 0.39
C ASP A 25 10.89 -8.25 -1.10
N ILE A 26 10.85 -9.55 -1.36
CA ILE A 26 10.75 -10.10 -2.72
C ILE A 26 9.35 -9.88 -3.33
N PHE A 27 8.32 -9.73 -2.48
CA PHE A 27 6.94 -9.47 -2.89
C PHE A 27 6.58 -8.00 -2.73
N LEU A 28 5.67 -7.54 -3.57
CA LEU A 28 5.13 -6.19 -3.48
C LEU A 28 4.08 -6.10 -2.37
N PHE A 29 3.97 -4.91 -1.76
CA PHE A 29 2.88 -4.52 -0.88
C PHE A 29 1.87 -3.66 -1.64
N LYS A 30 0.61 -3.71 -1.20
CA LYS A 30 -0.52 -2.94 -1.73
C LYS A 30 -1.30 -2.31 -0.57
N GLU A 31 -1.85 -1.12 -0.79
CA GLU A 31 -2.77 -0.48 0.15
C GLU A 31 -4.04 -1.33 0.32
N SER A 32 -4.34 -1.74 1.55
CA SER A 32 -5.57 -2.48 1.87
C SER A 32 -6.68 -1.53 2.33
N HIS A 33 -6.36 -0.59 3.21
CA HIS A 33 -7.34 0.31 3.79
C HIS A 33 -6.70 1.63 4.24
N ILE A 34 -7.39 2.74 4.01
CA ILE A 34 -7.00 4.06 4.49
C ILE A 34 -7.88 4.39 5.68
N THR A 35 -7.31 4.35 6.89
CA THR A 35 -8.06 4.53 8.14
C THR A 35 -8.24 6.00 8.51
N LYS A 36 -7.30 6.87 8.08
CA LYS A 36 -7.36 8.31 8.34
C LYS A 36 -6.74 9.10 7.21
N ALA A 37 -7.37 10.22 6.85
CA ALA A 37 -6.87 11.14 5.84
C ALA A 37 -7.02 12.61 6.27
N MET A 38 -5.89 13.31 6.29
CA MET A 38 -5.81 14.75 6.53
C MET A 38 -5.04 15.41 5.38
N VAL A 39 -5.52 16.57 4.94
CA VAL A 39 -4.89 17.35 3.88
C VAL A 39 -4.65 18.75 4.41
N GLN A 40 -3.43 19.24 4.24
CA GLN A 40 -3.03 20.58 4.63
C GLN A 40 -2.61 21.36 3.38
N VAL A 41 -3.18 22.54 3.19
CA VAL A 41 -2.73 23.49 2.17
C VAL A 41 -1.46 24.18 2.67
N VAL A 42 -0.42 24.14 1.87
CA VAL A 42 0.89 24.77 2.09
C VAL A 42 1.33 25.42 0.76
N ARG A 43 2.62 25.42 0.40
CA ARG A 43 3.08 25.65 -0.99
C ARG A 43 2.77 24.43 -1.88
N GLY A 44 1.51 23.98 -1.88
CA GLY A 44 1.04 22.70 -2.43
C GLY A 44 0.06 22.00 -1.48
N LEU A 45 -0.26 20.73 -1.75
CA LEU A 45 -1.09 19.89 -0.88
C LEU A 45 -0.22 18.88 -0.13
N LYS A 46 -0.25 18.92 1.20
CA LYS A 46 0.39 17.92 2.06
C LYS A 46 -0.67 16.91 2.52
N TYR A 47 -0.55 15.67 2.05
CA TYR A 47 -1.39 14.56 2.48
C TYR A 47 -0.74 13.84 3.68
N MET A 48 -1.50 13.70 4.77
CA MET A 48 -1.10 12.94 5.96
C MET A 48 -2.11 11.81 6.15
N LEU A 49 -1.67 10.58 5.85
CA LEU A 49 -2.52 9.41 5.76
C LEU A 49 -2.06 8.32 6.74
N ASN A 50 -3.03 7.66 7.36
CA ASN A 50 -2.80 6.36 8.00
C ASN A 50 -3.30 5.29 7.03
N VAL A 51 -2.38 4.47 6.53
CA VAL A 51 -2.65 3.47 5.50
C VAL A 51 -2.19 2.12 6.01
N GLU A 52 -3.10 1.15 5.98
CA GLU A 52 -2.77 -0.25 6.14
C GLU A 52 -2.28 -0.78 4.78
N ILE A 53 -1.18 -1.52 4.82
CA ILE A 53 -0.60 -2.17 3.64
C ILE A 53 -0.52 -3.67 3.88
N GLY A 54 -0.79 -4.44 2.84
CA GLY A 54 -0.71 -5.90 2.87
C GLY A 54 0.27 -6.41 1.83
N ARG A 55 0.99 -7.49 2.15
CA ARG A 55 1.84 -8.21 1.21
C ARG A 55 0.97 -8.88 0.14
N THR A 56 1.44 -8.86 -1.10
CA THR A 56 0.76 -9.47 -2.25
C THR A 56 1.45 -10.75 -2.70
N VAL A 57 0.86 -11.44 -3.67
CA VAL A 57 1.48 -12.59 -4.34
C VAL A 57 2.42 -12.19 -5.48
N CYS A 58 2.51 -10.91 -5.82
CA CYS A 58 3.31 -10.41 -6.93
C CYS A 58 4.78 -10.21 -6.52
N ASP A 59 5.72 -10.75 -7.30
CA ASP A 59 7.16 -10.52 -7.12
C ASP A 59 7.58 -9.15 -7.68
N LYS A 60 8.48 -8.47 -6.98
CA LYS A 60 8.98 -7.14 -7.33
C LYS A 60 9.74 -7.10 -8.68
N ARG A 61 10.35 -8.22 -9.10
CA ARG A 61 11.09 -8.38 -10.37
C ARG A 61 10.18 -8.55 -11.58
N GLY A 62 8.93 -8.95 -11.37
CA GLY A 62 7.99 -9.26 -12.45
C GLY A 62 7.29 -8.05 -13.08
N HIS A 63 7.65 -6.82 -12.69
CA HIS A 63 6.98 -5.57 -13.13
C HIS A 63 5.44 -5.63 -13.02
N SER A 64 4.93 -6.23 -11.94
CA SER A 64 3.50 -6.48 -11.79
C SER A 64 2.72 -5.19 -11.52
N ASN A 65 1.59 -5.03 -12.22
CA ASN A 65 0.64 -3.97 -11.88
C ASN A 65 -0.03 -4.29 -10.54
N LEU A 66 0.22 -3.44 -9.54
CA LEU A 66 -0.36 -3.55 -8.20
C LEU A 66 -1.90 -3.59 -8.21
N ASP A 67 -2.59 -3.02 -9.21
CA ASP A 67 -4.06 -3.08 -9.28
C ASP A 67 -4.58 -4.49 -9.51
N SER A 68 -3.87 -5.28 -10.32
CA SER A 68 -4.16 -6.71 -10.57
C SER A 68 -3.51 -7.66 -9.57
N CYS A 69 -2.74 -7.16 -8.59
CA CYS A 69 -2.09 -7.98 -7.58
C CYS A 69 -3.03 -8.27 -6.40
N ASP A 70 -3.21 -9.56 -6.12
CA ASP A 70 -3.97 -10.03 -4.97
C ASP A 70 -3.12 -10.06 -3.70
N PHE A 71 -3.79 -9.86 -2.57
CA PHE A 71 -3.15 -10.03 -1.27
C PHE A 71 -2.78 -11.49 -1.02
N GLN A 72 -1.66 -11.70 -0.35
CA GLN A 72 -1.26 -13.02 0.10
C GLN A 72 -2.30 -13.53 1.12
N LYS A 73 -2.85 -14.73 0.87
CA LYS A 73 -3.72 -15.40 1.84
C LYS A 73 -2.90 -15.72 3.09
N LYS A 74 -3.44 -15.42 4.28
CA LYS A 74 -2.85 -15.89 5.53
C LYS A 74 -2.79 -17.42 5.48
N LYS A 75 -1.61 -18.01 5.32
CA LYS A 75 -1.43 -19.40 5.72
C LYS A 75 -1.67 -19.42 7.23
N LYS A 76 -2.56 -20.29 7.71
CA LYS A 76 -2.46 -20.71 9.12
C LYS A 76 -1.04 -21.24 9.26
N LEU A 77 -0.22 -20.58 10.08
CA LEU A 77 1.09 -21.12 10.44
C LEU A 77 0.80 -22.51 11.03
N GLN A 78 1.07 -23.56 10.28
CA GLN A 78 1.08 -24.90 10.86
C GLN A 78 2.36 -24.93 11.68
N GLN A 79 2.19 -25.03 13.00
CA GLN A 79 3.27 -25.46 13.86
C GLN A 79 3.70 -26.82 13.34
N VAL A 80 4.94 -26.89 12.87
CA VAL A 80 5.55 -28.17 12.51
C VAL A 80 5.71 -28.90 13.84
N GLU A 81 4.97 -30.00 14.01
CA GLU A 81 5.12 -30.93 15.13
C GLU A 81 6.42 -31.72 14.98
#